data_AF-A0A846X5R5-F1
#
_entry.id   AF-A0A846X5R5-F1
#
_cell.length_a   1.000
_cell.length_b   1.000
_cell.length_c   1.000
_cell.angle_alpha   90.00
_cell.angle_beta   90.00
_cell.angle_gamma   90.00
#
_symmetry.space_group_name_H-M   'P 1'
#
loop_
_entity.id
_entity.type
_entity.pdbx_description
1 polymer ?
#
loop_
_entity_poly.entity_id
_entity_poly.type
_entity_poly.pdbx_seq_one_letter_code
_entity_poly.pdbx_strand_id
1 'polypeptide(L)' 'MDLLDVLQGTRRRLTEIKHEFARLDPNKLEVDELGDATTASAAMRAARAGLSDTDRALTLAQEAVYEAMRHTSRLRHTPS' A
#
# COMPACT_ATOMS: atom_id res chain seq x y z
N MET A 1 4.64 18.85 6.48
CA MET A 1 3.81 17.64 6.35
C MET A 1 4.46 16.59 7.23
N ASP A 2 3.74 16.05 8.21
CA ASP A 2 4.27 15.01 9.09
C ASP A 2 4.44 13.69 8.31
N LEU A 3 5.43 12.87 8.64
CA LEU A 3 5.66 11.57 8.01
C LEU A 3 4.44 10.65 8.17
N LEU A 4 3.74 10.76 9.30
CA LEU A 4 2.48 10.06 9.52
C LEU A 4 1.36 10.53 8.57
N ASP A 5 1.29 11.82 8.27
CA ASP A 5 0.32 12.37 7.31
C ASP A 5 0.56 11.82 5.90
N VAL A 6 1.84 11.69 5.50
CA VAL A 6 2.22 11.11 4.20
C VAL A 6 1.78 9.65 4.10
N LEU A 7 2.02 8.86 5.15
CA LEU A 7 1.63 7.44 5.19
C LEU A 7 0.10 7.27 5.17
N GLN A 8 -0.63 8.08 5.95
CA GLN A 8 -2.09 8.08 5.93
C GLN A 8 -2.65 8.49 4.56
N GLY A 9 -2.09 9.53 3.95
CA GLY A 9 -2.46 9.97 2.60
C GLY A 9 -2.21 8.89 1.55
N THR A 10 -1.10 8.16 1.68
CA THR A 10 -0.76 7.03 0.80
C THR A 10 -1.72 5.86 0.99
N ARG A 11 -2.08 5.53 2.24
CA ARG A 11 -3.06 4.46 2.53
C ARG A 11 -4.44 4.79 1.97
N ARG A 12 -4.86 6.06 2.02
CA ARG A 12 -6.12 6.51 1.41
C ARG A 12 -6.09 6.31 -0.11
N ARG A 13 -5.02 6.75 -0.78
CA ARG A 13 -4.83 6.53 -2.23
C ARG A 13 -4.82 5.06 -2.60
N LEU A 14 -4.15 4.20 -1.81
CA LEU A 14 -4.19 2.76 -2.04
C LEU A 14 -5.60 2.19 -1.90
N THR A 15 -6.40 2.71 -0.95
CA THR A 15 -7.80 2.30 -0.79
C THR A 15 -8.65 2.71 -2.01
N GLU A 16 -8.43 3.92 -2.54
CA GLU A 16 -9.07 4.39 -3.77
C GLU A 16 -8.70 3.48 -4.96
N ILE A 17 -7.42 3.15 -5.12
CA ILE A 17 -6.94 2.22 -6.15
C ILE A 17 -7.56 0.83 -5.99
N LYS A 18 -7.64 0.29 -4.76
CA LYS A 18 -8.29 -1.00 -4.50
C LYS A 18 -9.77 -0.98 -4.90
N HIS A 19 -10.47 0.12 -4.66
CA HIS A 19 -11.86 0.30 -5.08
C HIS A 19 -12.00 0.41 -6.61
N GLU A 20 -11.15 1.20 -7.26
CA GLU A 20 -11.14 1.31 -8.71
C GLU A 20 -10.84 -0.03 -9.38
N PHE A 21 -9.82 -0.73 -8.89
CA PHE A 21 -9.45 -2.05 -9.37
C PHE A 21 -10.56 -3.09 -9.17
N ALA A 22 -11.30 -3.02 -8.06
CA ALA A 22 -12.41 -3.92 -7.80
C ALA A 22 -13.60 -3.72 -8.78
N ARG A 23 -13.70 -2.55 -9.42
CA ARG A 23 -14.73 -2.24 -10.42
C ARG A 23 -14.35 -2.63 -11.85
N LEU A 24 -13.10 -3.04 -12.09
CA LEU A 24 -12.67 -3.47 -13.42
C LEU A 24 -13.39 -4.75 -13.83
N ASP A 25 -13.90 -4.75 -15.06
CA ASP A 25 -14.44 -5.93 -15.71
C ASP A 25 -13.26 -6.71 -16.35
N PRO A 26 -12.96 -7.94 -15.90
CA PRO A 26 -11.86 -8.72 -16.45
C PRO A 26 -11.98 -8.94 -17.97
N ASN A 27 -13.21 -8.94 -18.52
CA ASN A 27 -13.43 -9.16 -19.95
C ASN A 27 -13.13 -7.93 -20.82
N LYS A 28 -12.86 -6.78 -20.20
CA LYS A 28 -12.54 -5.52 -20.88
C LYS A 28 -11.08 -5.11 -20.70
N LEU A 29 -10.26 -5.96 -20.08
CA LEU A 29 -8.84 -5.71 -19.92
C LEU A 29 -8.14 -5.92 -21.27
N GLU A 30 -7.47 -4.87 -21.77
CA GLU A 30 -6.60 -4.97 -22.93
C GLU A 30 -5.46 -5.94 -22.61
N VAL A 31 -5.27 -6.92 -23.50
CA VAL A 31 -4.18 -7.89 -23.42
C VAL A 31 -2.99 -7.34 -24.21
N ASP A 32 -1.90 -7.09 -23.52
CA ASP A 32 -0.58 -6.84 -24.11
C ASP A 32 0.10 -8.19 -24.43
N GLU A 33 0.96 -8.23 -25.44
CA GLU A 33 1.75 -9.40 -25.84
C GLU A 33 3.01 -9.60 -24.98
N LEU A 34 3.27 -8.70 -24.02
CA LEU A 34 4.39 -8.81 -23.09
C LEU A 34 4.13 -9.85 -21.99
N GLY A 35 4.70 -11.05 -22.17
CA GLY A 35 4.81 -12.09 -21.14
C GLY A 35 4.16 -13.42 -21.50
N ASP A 36 4.14 -14.35 -20.55
CA ASP A 36 3.48 -15.64 -20.72
C ASP A 36 1.96 -15.46 -20.80
N ALA A 37 1.33 -16.23 -21.69
CA ALA A 37 -0.13 -16.24 -21.82
C ALA A 37 -0.79 -16.51 -20.46
N THR A 38 -1.62 -15.57 -20.03
CA THR A 38 -2.37 -15.65 -18.78
C THR A 38 -3.86 -15.42 -19.01
N THR A 39 -4.67 -15.70 -18.01
CA THR A 39 -6.10 -15.39 -18.05
C THR A 39 -6.37 -14.08 -17.32
N ALA A 40 -7.38 -13.33 -17.78
CA ALA A 40 -7.81 -12.11 -17.09
C ALA A 40 -8.09 -12.36 -15.59
N SER A 41 -8.67 -13.51 -15.25
CA SER A 41 -8.93 -13.88 -13.85
C SER A 41 -7.66 -14.16 -13.04
N ALA A 42 -6.62 -14.75 -13.64
CA ALA A 42 -5.33 -14.94 -12.99
C ALA A 42 -4.61 -13.59 -12.77
N ALA A 43 -4.58 -12.73 -13.79
CA ALA A 43 -4.01 -11.40 -13.70
C ALA A 43 -4.70 -10.54 -12.62
N MET A 44 -6.04 -10.55 -12.58
CA MET A 44 -6.79 -9.83 -11.55
C MET A 44 -6.54 -10.36 -10.14
N ARG A 45 -6.36 -11.67 -9.96
CA ARG A 45 -5.99 -12.25 -8.66
C ARG A 45 -4.60 -11.81 -8.23
N ALA A 46 -3.62 -11.86 -9.12
CA ALA A 46 -2.25 -11.42 -8.85
C ALA A 46 -2.21 -9.93 -8.45
N ALA A 47 -2.92 -9.08 -9.19
CA ALA A 47 -3.01 -7.66 -8.88
C ALA A 47 -3.68 -7.39 -7.51
N ARG A 48 -4.77 -8.10 -7.18
CA ARG A 48 -5.41 -8.00 -5.84
C ARG A 48 -4.46 -8.43 -4.72
N ALA A 49 -3.66 -9.48 -4.95
CA ALA A 49 -2.64 -9.90 -3.99
C ALA A 49 -1.58 -8.80 -3.80
N GLY A 50 -1.01 -8.25 -4.88
CA GLY A 50 -0.03 -7.17 -4.79
C GLY A 50 -0.55 -5.90 -4.11
N LEU A 51 -1.81 -5.53 -4.35
CA LEU A 51 -2.46 -4.42 -3.64
C LEU A 51 -2.62 -4.69 -2.13
N SER A 52 -2.85 -5.95 -1.75
CA SER A 52 -2.95 -6.37 -0.34
C SER A 52 -1.58 -6.39 0.34
N ASP A 53 -0.55 -6.83 -0.36
CA ASP A 53 0.84 -6.80 0.13
C ASP A 53 1.33 -5.36 0.34
N THR A 54 0.97 -4.45 -0.58
CA THR A 54 1.28 -3.02 -0.45
C THR A 54 0.62 -2.41 0.78
N ASP A 55 -0.64 -2.77 1.06
CA ASP A 55 -1.40 -2.31 2.23
C ASP A 55 -0.75 -2.79 3.55
N ARG A 56 -0.29 -4.05 3.56
CA ARG A 56 0.48 -4.61 4.67
C ARG A 56 1.81 -3.86 4.87
N ALA A 57 2.55 -3.58 3.80
CA ALA A 57 3.81 -2.85 3.88
C ALA A 57 3.63 -1.44 4.44
N LEU A 58 2.57 -0.72 4.02
CA LEU A 58 2.24 0.60 4.55
C LEU A 58 1.90 0.56 6.04
N THR A 59 1.19 -0.48 6.48
CA THR A 59 0.87 -0.69 7.91
C THR A 59 2.14 -0.86 8.73
N LEU A 60 3.07 -1.71 8.28
CA LEU A 60 4.36 -1.91 8.94
C LEU A 60 5.20 -0.62 8.98
N ALA A 61 5.20 0.15 7.90
CA ALA A 61 5.89 1.44 7.87
C ALA A 61 5.30 2.43 8.89
N GLN A 62 3.96 2.47 9.03
CA GLN A 62 3.29 3.31 10.02
C GLN A 62 3.65 2.91 11.45
N GLU A 63 3.65 1.61 11.76
CA GLU A 63 4.08 1.08 13.07
C GLU A 63 5.54 1.44 13.39
N ALA A 64 6.45 1.27 12.42
CA ALA A 64 7.85 1.61 12.59
C ALA A 64 8.07 3.11 12.86
N VAL A 65 7.32 3.98 12.18
CA VAL A 65 7.37 5.43 12.42
C VAL A 65 6.83 5.77 13.81
N TYR A 66 5.73 5.15 14.26
CA TYR A 66 5.23 5.35 15.62
C TYR A 66 6.25 4.95 16.69
N GLU A 67 6.90 3.78 16.53
CA GLU A 67 7.94 3.35 17.47
C GLU A 67 9.15 4.30 17.45
N ALA A 68 9.60 4.76 16.28
CA ALA A 68 10.67 5.75 16.19
C ALA A 68 10.31 7.07 16.90
N MET A 69 9.08 7.58 16.72
CA MET A 69 8.59 8.76 17.44
C MET A 69 8.53 8.52 18.96
N ARG A 70 8.14 7.31 19.39
CA ARG A 70 8.11 6.92 20.80
C ARG A 70 9.51 6.84 21.41
N HIS A 71 10.52 6.38 20.68
CA HIS A 71 11.90 6.37 21.13
C HIS A 71 12.50 7.78 21.20
N THR A 72 12.25 8.59 20.19
CA THR A 72 12.80 9.95 20.11
C THR A 72 12.12 10.95 21.05
N SER A 73 10.82 10.81 21.32
CA SER A 73 10.11 11.65 22.30
C SER A 73 10.68 11.54 23.72
N ARG A 74 11.31 10.42 24.06
CA ARG A 74 11.98 10.20 25.36
C ARG A 74 13.36 10.84 25.46
N LEU A 75 13.95 11.31 24.36
CA LEU A 75 15.29 11.93 24.35
C LEU A 75 15.32 13.34 24.97
N ARG A 76 14.17 13.96 25.29
CA ARG A 76 14.10 15.31 25.88
C ARG A 76 14.18 15.37 27.41
N HIS A 77 14.33 14.25 28.13
CA HIS A 77 14.23 14.21 29.60
C HIS A 77 15.51 13.79 30.34
N THR A 78 16.68 13.83 29.70
CA THR A 78 17.95 13.67 30.41
C THR A 78 18.52 15.06 30.70
N PRO A 79 18.36 15.62 31.92
CA PRO A 79 19.08 16.83 32.28
C PRO A 79 20.58 16.51 32.25
N SER A 80 21.33 17.33 31.50
CA SER A 80 22.80 17.36 31.55
C SER A 80 23.26 18.07 32.82
#